data_AF-A0A9N9VMU6-F1
#
_entry.id   AF-A0A9N9VMU6-F1
#
_cell.length_a   1.000
_cell.length_b   1.000
_cell.length_c   1.000
_cell.angle_alpha   90.00
_cell.angle_beta   90.00
_cell.angle_gamma   90.00
#
_symmetry.space_group_name_H-M   'P 1'
#
loop_
_entity.id
_entity.type
_entity.pdbx_description
1 polymer ?
#
loop_
_entity_poly.entity_id
_entity_poly.type
_entity_poly.pdbx_seq_one_letter_code
_entity_poly.pdbx_strand_id
1 'polypeptide(L)' 'MSKEPSESIAPRVWQACVICRRKKIKCDGNDPCRNCSSRNLICEYPGSNDNASSSRKSLSPA' A
#
# COMPACT_ATOMS: atom_id res chain seq x y z
N MET A 1 -20.97 -20.23 -20.56
CA MET A 1 -20.69 -20.71 -19.19
C MET A 1 -19.57 -19.86 -18.60
N SER A 2 -19.93 -18.95 -17.71
CA SER A 2 -19.02 -18.11 -16.93
C SER A 2 -18.29 -18.99 -15.92
N LYS A 3 -16.94 -19.03 -15.93
CA LYS A 3 -16.16 -19.64 -14.84
C LYS A 3 -15.42 -18.52 -14.08
N GLU A 4 -16.08 -18.07 -13.02
CA GLU A 4 -15.54 -17.93 -11.66
C GLU A 4 -14.02 -17.74 -11.56
N PRO A 5 -13.51 -16.54 -11.21
CA PRO A 5 -12.14 -16.38 -10.75
C PRO A 5 -12.03 -16.93 -9.31
N SER A 6 -11.99 -18.26 -9.21
CA SER A 6 -11.65 -18.98 -7.98
C SER A 6 -10.17 -19.34 -8.00
N GLU A 7 -9.34 -18.43 -7.53
CA GLU A 7 -8.21 -18.81 -6.68
C GLU A 7 -7.71 -17.54 -6.00
N SER A 8 -7.89 -17.49 -4.69
CA SER A 8 -7.35 -16.49 -3.79
C SER A 8 -5.82 -16.55 -3.80
N ILE A 9 -5.21 -16.01 -4.85
CA ILE A 9 -3.79 -15.66 -4.88
C ILE A 9 -3.66 -14.52 -3.89
N ALA A 10 -3.33 -14.84 -2.63
CA ALA A 10 -3.00 -13.83 -1.64
C ALA A 10 -2.02 -12.85 -2.31
N PRO A 11 -2.39 -11.56 -2.46
CA PRO A 11 -1.62 -10.64 -3.27
C PRO A 11 -0.20 -10.64 -2.73
N ARG A 12 0.77 -11.03 -3.56
CA ARG A 12 2.19 -10.94 -3.20
C ARG A 12 2.41 -9.51 -2.74
N VAL A 13 2.75 -9.35 -1.46
CA VAL A 13 2.87 -8.02 -0.87
C VAL A 13 4.00 -7.27 -1.58
N TRP A 14 3.64 -6.35 -2.47
CA TRP A 14 4.61 -5.54 -3.19
C TRP A 14 5.20 -4.45 -2.27
N GLN A 15 4.45 -4.06 -1.25
CA GLN A 15 4.78 -2.92 -0.42
C GLN A 15 4.48 -3.19 1.04
N ALA A 16 5.43 -2.92 1.93
CA ALA A 16 5.19 -2.89 3.36
C ALA A 16 4.40 -1.63 3.77
N CYS A 17 3.52 -1.76 4.76
CA CYS A 17 2.82 -0.62 5.36
C CYS A 17 3.82 0.38 5.97
N VAL A 18 3.39 1.61 6.20
CA VAL A 18 4.19 2.71 6.79
C VAL A 18 4.85 2.26 8.08
N ILE A 19 4.14 1.55 8.96
CA ILE A 19 4.69 1.08 10.25
C ILE A 19 5.81 0.07 10.05
N CYS A 20 5.61 -0.94 9.21
CA CYS A 20 6.63 -1.95 8.92
C CYS A 20 7.84 -1.32 8.19
N ARG A 21 7.61 -0.37 7.27
CA ARG A 21 8.68 0.41 6.62
C ARG A 21 9.50 1.21 7.64
N ARG A 22 8.84 1.96 8.54
CA ARG A 22 9.51 2.75 9.58
C ARG A 22 10.30 1.87 10.56
N LYS A 23 9.76 0.71 10.91
CA LYS A 23 10.42 -0.27 11.78
C LYS A 23 11.44 -1.17 11.04
N LYS A 24 11.55 -1.08 9.72
CA LYS A 24 12.38 -1.95 8.86
C LYS A 24 12.16 -3.45 9.15
N ILE A 25 10.91 -3.86 9.32
CA ILE A 25 10.52 -5.26 9.55
C ILE A 25 9.74 -5.83 8.37
N LYS A 26 9.66 -7.16 8.27
CA LYS A 26 8.84 -7.84 7.29
C LYS A 26 7.37 -7.47 7.49
N CYS A 27 6.69 -7.13 6.40
CA CYS A 27 5.26 -6.85 6.38
C CYS A 27 4.53 -8.00 5.68
N ASP A 28 3.43 -8.44 6.25
CA ASP A 28 2.66 -9.59 5.72
C ASP A 28 1.66 -9.19 4.61
N GLY A 29 1.49 -7.90 4.35
CA GLY A 29 0.57 -7.42 3.31
C GLY A 29 -0.92 -7.53 3.60
N ASN A 30 -1.28 -7.98 4.80
CA ASN A 30 -2.65 -7.94 5.28
C ASN A 30 -2.98 -6.53 5.76
N ASP A 31 -4.24 -6.13 5.63
CA ASP A 31 -4.76 -4.89 6.20
C ASP A 31 -5.83 -5.21 7.25
N PRO A 32 -5.53 -5.04 8.56
CA PRO A 32 -4.28 -4.59 9.16
C PRO A 32 -3.17 -5.67 9.17
N CYS A 33 -1.91 -5.24 9.04
CA CYS A 33 -0.77 -6.14 9.07
C CYS A 33 -0.66 -6.85 10.43
N ARG A 34 -0.11 -8.08 10.52
CA ARG A 34 -0.10 -8.83 11.79
C ARG A 34 0.57 -8.06 12.93
N ASN A 35 1.68 -7.38 12.66
CA ASN A 35 2.35 -6.52 13.63
C ASN A 35 1.53 -5.26 14.00
N CYS A 36 0.78 -4.72 13.05
CA CYS A 36 -0.07 -3.55 13.24
C CYS A 36 -1.27 -3.94 14.12
N SER A 37 -1.93 -5.04 13.79
CA SER A 37 -3.05 -5.63 14.54
C SER A 37 -2.65 -5.98 15.97
N SER A 38 -1.53 -6.70 16.19
CA SER A 38 -1.08 -7.06 17.54
C SER A 38 -0.73 -5.87 18.42
N ARG A 39 -0.33 -4.74 17.83
CA ARG A 39 -0.01 -3.50 18.55
C ARG A 39 -1.14 -2.47 18.52
N ASN A 40 -2.28 -2.84 17.92
CA ASN A 40 -3.41 -1.95 17.67
C ASN A 40 -3.01 -0.61 17.01
N LEU A 41 -2.01 -0.66 16.13
CA LEU A 41 -1.48 0.49 15.41
C LEU A 41 -2.20 0.69 14.09
N ILE A 42 -2.24 1.95 13.64
CA ILE A 42 -2.79 2.33 12.34
C ILE A 42 -1.93 1.68 11.24
N CYS A 43 -2.52 0.72 10.54
CA CYS A 43 -1.92 0.11 9.37
C CYS A 43 -2.26 0.97 8.15
N GLU A 44 -1.32 1.80 7.74
CA GLU A 44 -1.47 2.62 6.54
C GLU A 44 -0.51 2.10 5.47
N TYR A 45 -1.02 1.79 4.29
CA TYR A 45 -0.20 1.55 3.11
C TYR A 45 -0.12 2.85 2.32
N PRO A 46 1.09 3.38 2.05
CA PRO A 46 1.19 4.59 1.26
C PRO A 46 0.73 4.24 -0.17
N GLY A 47 -0.52 4.58 -0.51
CA GLY A 47 -1.01 4.48 -1.87
C GLY A 47 -0.03 5.22 -2.77
N SER A 48 0.27 4.66 -3.94
CA SER A 48 1.07 5.29 -4.98
C SER A 48 0.37 6.55 -5.49
N ASN A 49 0.22 7.57 -4.66
CA ASN A 49 -0.38 8.83 -5.04
C ASN A 49 0.75 9.73 -5.53
N ASP A 50 1.23 9.44 -6.74
CA ASP A 50 1.47 10.37 -7.85
C ASP A 50 1.95 11.81 -7.54
N ASN A 51 2.66 12.08 -6.44
CA ASN A 51 3.04 13.46 -6.13
C ASN A 51 4.31 13.93 -6.86
N ALA A 52 4.96 13.05 -7.63
CA ALA A 52 6.07 13.44 -8.50
C ALA A 52 5.62 14.11 -9.82
N SER A 53 4.30 14.21 -10.10
CA SER A 53 3.79 14.77 -11.37
C SER A 53 2.89 16.01 -11.20
N SER A 54 2.76 16.56 -9.99
CA SER A 54 2.00 17.79 -9.75
C SER A 54 2.83 19.07 -9.77
N SER A 55 4.16 19.01 -9.60
CA SER A 55 5.01 20.22 -9.67
C SER A 55 5.28 20.78 -11.08
N ARG A 56 4.71 20.19 -12.14
CA ARG A 56 4.89 20.70 -13.52
C ARG A 56 3.65 21.34 -14.16
N LYS A 57 2.57 21.59 -13.41
CA LYS A 57 1.32 22.16 -13.98
C LYS A 57 0.95 23.58 -13.51
N SER A 58 1.91 24.35 -13.00
CA SER A 58 1.66 25.77 -12.67
C SER A 58 2.77 26.69 -13.18
N LEU A 59 2.98 26.72 -14.49
CA LEU A 59 3.47 27.90 -15.19
C LEU A 59 2.60 28.05 -16.44
N SER A 60 1.53 28.84 -16.31
CA SER A 60 0.67 29.28 -17.41
C SER A 60 1.32 30.47 -18.15
N PRO A 61 0.96 30.66 -19.43
CA PRO A 61 1.67 31.50 -20.39
C PRO A 61 1.36 32.99 -20.21
N ALA A 62 2.32 33.84 -20.57
CA ALA A 62 2.12 35.25 -20.88
C ALA A 62 2.85 35.57 -22.18
#